data_AF-A0AAW7AGD3-F1
#
_entry.id   AF-A0AAW7AGD3-F1
#
_cell.length_a   1.000
_cell.length_b   1.000
_cell.length_c   1.000
_cell.angle_alpha   90.00
_cell.angle_beta   90.00
_cell.angle_gamma   90.00
#
_symmetry.space_group_name_H-M   'P 1'
#
loop_
_entity.id
_entity.type
_entity.pdbx_description
1 polymer ?
#
loop_
_entity_poly.entity_id
_entity_poly.type
_entity_poly.pdbx_seq_one_letter_code
_entity_poly.pdbx_strand_id
1 'polypeptide(L)'
;MYLEPRLPQNGREAMLFVAIISIISVNTIGPLVMGFQFGFSLDNYLMTLTKLPFIWIAVVILVIFVANPLVGKLVAKFASKDDSFNAQILFNILFNVTILSILLTIIGTWIGTGTVNLEVFETFFYNWPRNFFIAFWIELLIAQPIARFAMKTLHAKKASSEQSRYIN
;
A
#
# COMPACT_ATOMS: atom_id res chain seq x y z
N MET A 1 -3.18 12.25 26.04
CA MET A 1 -3.68 12.05 24.66
C MET A 1 -3.61 10.55 24.38
N TYR A 2 -4.74 9.85 24.33
CA TYR A 2 -4.69 8.42 24.00
C TYR A 2 -4.23 8.28 22.55
N LEU A 3 -3.17 7.51 22.32
CA LEU A 3 -2.69 7.19 20.97
C LEU A 3 -3.78 6.37 20.27
N GLU A 4 -4.07 6.70 19.01
CA GLU A 4 -5.06 5.97 18.22
C GLU A 4 -4.59 4.51 17.99
N PRO A 5 -5.26 3.49 18.55
CA PRO A 5 -4.78 2.10 18.55
C PRO A 5 -4.76 1.44 17.17
N ARG A 6 -5.39 2.06 16.16
CA ARG A 6 -5.35 1.59 14.78
C ARG A 6 -4.09 2.06 14.03
N LEU A 7 -3.22 2.85 14.65
CA LEU A 7 -2.00 3.37 14.04
C LEU A 7 -0.74 2.83 14.74
N PRO A 8 0.37 2.62 14.00
CA PRO A 8 1.63 2.24 14.60
C PRO A 8 2.14 3.35 15.55
N GLN A 9 2.64 2.96 16.72
CA GLN A 9 3.07 3.90 17.78
C GLN A 9 4.60 4.05 17.87
N ASN A 10 5.37 3.20 17.18
CA ASN A 10 6.83 3.22 17.17
C ASN A 10 7.38 2.68 15.83
N GLY A 11 8.69 2.82 15.61
CA GLY A 11 9.34 2.41 14.36
C GLY A 11 9.18 0.91 14.02
N ARG A 12 9.14 0.02 15.02
CA ARG A 12 8.93 -1.42 14.80
C ARG A 12 7.52 -1.70 14.31
N GLU A 13 6.52 -1.06 14.91
CA GLU A 13 5.13 -1.16 14.48
C GLU A 13 4.92 -0.54 13.09
N ALA A 14 5.59 0.58 12.79
CA ALA A 14 5.53 1.21 11.48
C ALA A 14 6.09 0.28 10.39
N MET A 15 7.22 -0.38 10.65
CA MET A 15 7.79 -1.37 9.72
C MET A 15 6.85 -2.56 9.50
N LEU A 16 6.26 -3.10 10.58
CA LEU A 16 5.28 -4.18 10.48
C LEU A 16 4.03 -3.75 9.70
N PHE A 17 3.53 -2.53 9.95
CA PHE A 17 2.36 -1.98 9.28
C PHE A 17 2.58 -1.87 7.77
N VAL A 18 3.73 -1.31 7.35
CA VAL A 18 4.13 -1.22 5.94
C VAL A 18 4.34 -2.62 5.34
N ALA A 19 4.92 -3.56 6.08
CA ALA A 19 5.11 -4.93 5.61
C ALA A 19 3.78 -5.64 5.33
N ILE A 20 2.80 -5.55 6.25
CA ILE A 20 1.47 -6.15 6.07
C ILE A 20 0.80 -5.58 4.82
N ILE A 21 0.75 -4.25 4.69
CA ILE A 21 0.11 -3.58 3.55
C ILE A 21 0.79 -3.98 2.25
N SER A 22 2.12 -3.87 2.18
CA SER A 22 2.87 -4.10 0.95
C SER A 22 2.84 -5.57 0.50
N ILE A 23 2.90 -6.53 1.42
CA ILE A 23 2.82 -7.96 1.09
C ILE A 23 1.43 -8.30 0.54
N ILE A 24 0.36 -7.88 1.22
CA ILE A 24 -1.02 -8.09 0.76
C ILE A 24 -1.20 -7.46 -0.62
N SER A 25 -0.79 -6.21 -0.77
CA SER A 25 -0.95 -5.43 -1.99
C SER A 25 -0.22 -6.04 -3.18
N VAL A 26 1.05 -6.39 -3.05
CA VAL A 26 1.84 -6.92 -4.16
C VAL A 26 1.33 -8.31 -4.60
N ASN A 27 0.89 -9.15 -3.66
CA ASN A 27 0.36 -10.47 -3.97
C ASN A 27 -1.08 -10.47 -4.50
N THR A 28 -1.80 -9.34 -4.42
CA THR A 28 -3.17 -9.23 -4.93
C THR A 28 -3.23 -8.33 -6.16
N ILE A 29 -2.76 -7.09 -6.05
CA ILE A 29 -2.78 -6.09 -7.12
C ILE A 29 -1.89 -6.52 -8.28
N GLY A 30 -0.68 -7.03 -8.02
CA GLY A 30 0.28 -7.45 -9.05
C GLY A 30 -0.31 -8.49 -10.02
N PRO A 31 -0.77 -9.65 -9.53
CA PRO A 31 -1.43 -10.66 -10.36
C PRO A 31 -2.68 -10.16 -11.08
N LEU A 32 -3.51 -9.32 -10.44
CA LEU A 32 -4.70 -8.75 -11.09
C LEU A 32 -4.31 -7.84 -12.25
N VAL A 33 -3.40 -6.88 -12.03
CA VAL A 33 -2.95 -5.93 -13.05
C VAL A 33 -2.30 -6.67 -14.22
N MET A 34 -1.41 -7.63 -13.95
CA MET A 34 -0.75 -8.42 -14.99
C MET A 34 -1.74 -9.29 -15.75
N GLY A 35 -2.71 -9.92 -15.06
CA GLY A 35 -3.77 -10.69 -15.69
C GLY A 35 -4.66 -9.85 -16.61
N PHE A 36 -5.01 -8.62 -16.20
CA PHE A 36 -5.75 -7.69 -17.04
C PHE A 36 -4.92 -7.13 -18.21
N GLN A 37 -3.59 -7.09 -18.11
CA GLN A 37 -2.72 -6.56 -19.15
C GLN A 37 -2.32 -7.61 -20.18
N PHE A 38 -1.94 -8.81 -19.74
CA PHE A 38 -1.38 -9.86 -20.59
C PHE A 38 -2.29 -11.10 -20.71
N GLY A 39 -3.42 -11.12 -20.01
CA GLY A 39 -4.37 -12.23 -19.96
C GLY A 39 -4.20 -13.09 -18.71
N PHE A 40 -5.30 -13.70 -18.25
CA PHE A 40 -5.28 -14.66 -17.14
C PHE A 40 -4.90 -16.05 -17.64
N SER A 41 -3.66 -16.46 -17.38
CA SER A 41 -3.15 -17.81 -17.64
C SER A 41 -2.22 -18.24 -16.52
N LEU A 42 -2.02 -19.55 -16.38
CA LEU A 42 -1.07 -20.09 -15.39
C LEU A 42 0.36 -19.60 -15.70
N ASP A 43 0.72 -19.53 -16.98
CA ASP A 43 2.03 -19.05 -17.42
C ASP A 43 2.26 -17.59 -17.02
N ASN A 44 1.28 -16.71 -17.29
CA ASN A 44 1.36 -15.30 -16.91
C ASN A 44 1.39 -15.12 -15.39
N TYR A 45 0.65 -15.95 -14.65
CA TYR A 45 0.66 -15.93 -13.20
C TYR A 45 2.03 -16.32 -12.64
N LEU A 46 2.61 -17.42 -13.10
CA LEU A 46 3.94 -17.88 -12.69
C LEU A 46 5.02 -16.86 -13.07
N MET A 47 4.97 -16.29 -14.27
CA MET A 47 5.85 -15.19 -14.67
C MET A 47 5.72 -14.00 -13.73
N THR A 48 4.49 -13.61 -13.36
CA THR A 48 4.24 -12.52 -12.42
C THR A 48 4.88 -12.79 -11.06
N LEU A 49 4.75 -14.01 -10.52
CA LEU A 49 5.35 -14.40 -9.24
C LEU A 49 6.87 -14.18 -9.21
N THR A 50 7.57 -14.45 -10.31
CA THR A 50 9.03 -14.21 -10.40
C THR A 50 9.40 -12.72 -10.32
N LYS A 51 8.47 -11.83 -10.71
CA LYS A 51 8.67 -10.38 -10.73
C LYS A 51 8.24 -9.70 -9.42
N LEU A 52 7.35 -10.32 -8.64
CA LEU A 52 6.81 -9.74 -7.40
C LEU A 52 7.89 -9.28 -6.40
N PRO A 53 9.00 -10.00 -6.16
CA PRO A 53 10.03 -9.53 -5.22
C PRO A 53 10.64 -8.19 -5.64
N PHE A 54 10.88 -7.99 -6.94
CA PHE A 54 11.42 -6.75 -7.48
C PHE A 54 10.42 -5.61 -7.40
N ILE A 55 9.15 -5.88 -7.72
CA ILE A 55 8.05 -4.91 -7.57
C ILE A 55 7.90 -4.51 -6.10
N TRP A 56 7.97 -5.46 -5.18
CA TRP A 56 7.85 -5.19 -3.75
C TRP A 56 8.97 -4.29 -3.23
N ILE A 57 10.23 -4.54 -3.63
CA ILE A 57 11.35 -3.66 -3.29
C ILE A 57 11.12 -2.24 -3.83
N ALA A 58 10.68 -2.12 -5.09
CA ALA A 58 10.36 -0.82 -5.68
C ALA A 58 9.24 -0.11 -4.90
N VAL A 59 8.17 -0.81 -4.52
CA VAL A 59 7.07 -0.27 -3.71
C VAL A 59 7.60 0.27 -2.37
N VAL A 60 8.40 -0.51 -1.64
CA VAL A 60 8.92 -0.09 -0.32
C VAL A 60 9.78 1.16 -0.46
N ILE A 61 10.65 1.23 -1.46
CA ILE A 61 11.49 2.41 -1.74
C ILE A 61 10.61 3.62 -2.07
N LEU A 62 9.65 3.47 -2.98
CA LEU A 62 8.76 4.56 -3.38
C LEU A 62 7.89 5.06 -2.21
N VAL A 63 7.39 4.16 -1.36
CA VAL A 63 6.62 4.54 -0.17
C VAL A 63 7.47 5.43 0.74
N ILE A 64 8.68 4.98 1.08
CA ILE A 64 9.54 5.67 2.05
C ILE A 64 10.01 7.02 1.52
N PHE A 65 10.52 7.06 0.28
CA PHE A 65 11.22 8.22 -0.24
C PHE A 65 10.34 9.19 -1.04
N VAL A 66 9.22 8.71 -1.59
CA VAL A 66 8.38 9.51 -2.50
C VAL A 66 6.99 9.71 -1.93
N ALA A 67 6.27 8.63 -1.63
CA ALA A 67 4.87 8.73 -1.24
C ALA A 67 4.70 9.39 0.14
N ASN A 68 5.40 8.92 1.17
CA ASN A 68 5.31 9.47 2.53
C ASN A 68 5.47 11.00 2.60
N PRO A 69 6.53 11.62 2.04
CA PRO A 69 6.70 13.08 2.11
C PRO A 69 5.66 13.86 1.29
N LEU A 70 5.16 13.30 0.19
CA LEU A 70 4.17 13.95 -0.68
C LEU A 70 2.75 13.83 -0.11
N VAL A 71 2.37 12.65 0.34
CA VAL A 71 1.05 12.37 0.94
C VAL A 71 0.85 13.24 2.17
N GLY A 72 1.85 13.37 3.05
CA GLY A 72 1.73 14.24 4.22
C GLY A 72 1.38 15.69 3.87
N LYS A 73 1.97 16.23 2.80
CA LYS A 73 1.67 17.59 2.31
C LYS A 73 0.28 17.69 1.68
N LEU A 74 -0.14 16.68 0.93
CA LEU A 74 -1.46 16.66 0.29
C LEU A 74 -2.57 16.51 1.33
N VAL A 75 -2.44 15.56 2.26
CA VAL A 75 -3.42 15.40 3.34
C VAL A 75 -3.57 16.69 4.14
N ALA A 76 -2.46 17.36 4.50
CA ALA A 76 -2.53 18.63 5.21
C ALA A 76 -3.21 19.78 4.42
N LYS A 77 -3.32 19.66 3.09
CA LYS A 77 -3.99 20.63 2.22
C LYS A 77 -5.48 20.33 2.03
N PHE A 78 -5.87 19.05 2.08
CA PHE A 78 -7.23 18.60 1.76
C PHE A 78 -8.04 18.16 2.99
N ALA A 79 -7.40 17.88 4.13
CA ALA A 79 -8.03 17.46 5.37
C ALA A 79 -7.63 18.37 6.53
N SER A 80 -8.63 18.82 7.31
CA SER A 80 -8.43 19.55 8.55
C SER A 80 -8.04 18.62 9.68
N LYS A 81 -7.29 19.10 10.67
CA LYS A 81 -6.97 18.33 11.89
C LYS A 81 -8.21 17.91 12.68
N ASP A 82 -9.31 18.64 12.50
CA ASP A 82 -10.60 18.36 13.14
C ASP A 82 -11.46 17.37 12.35
N ASP A 83 -11.03 16.97 11.15
CA ASP A 83 -11.73 15.95 10.39
C ASP A 83 -11.66 14.59 11.08
N SER A 84 -12.69 13.79 10.85
CA SER A 84 -12.76 12.44 11.43
C SER A 84 -11.54 11.61 11.06
N PHE A 85 -11.16 10.70 11.96
CA PHE A 85 -10.10 9.72 11.69
C PHE A 85 -10.31 8.98 10.36
N ASN A 86 -11.54 8.60 10.04
CA ASN A 86 -11.85 7.88 8.80
C ASN A 86 -11.62 8.77 7.56
N ALA A 87 -11.96 10.06 7.62
CA ALA A 87 -11.66 11.00 6.54
C ALA A 87 -10.15 11.17 6.34
N GLN A 88 -9.40 11.30 7.44
CA GLN A 88 -7.95 11.36 7.40
C GLN A 88 -7.33 10.10 6.76
N ILE A 89 -7.84 8.91 7.12
CA ILE A 89 -7.39 7.66 6.51
C ILE A 89 -7.76 7.59 5.03
N LEU A 90 -8.97 8.00 4.64
CA LEU A 90 -9.41 7.99 3.24
C LEU A 90 -8.51 8.87 2.37
N PHE A 91 -8.21 10.10 2.80
CA PHE A 91 -7.29 10.99 2.07
C PHE A 91 -5.88 10.44 2.00
N ASN A 92 -5.37 9.85 3.10
CA ASN A 92 -4.08 9.18 3.09
C ASN A 92 -4.05 8.06 2.04
N ILE A 93 -5.05 7.18 2.01
CA ILE A 93 -5.14 6.07 1.05
C ILE A 93 -5.23 6.61 -0.37
N LEU A 94 -6.13 7.57 -0.62
CA LEU A 94 -6.33 8.16 -1.94
C LEU A 94 -5.03 8.73 -2.51
N PHE A 95 -4.36 9.60 -1.76
CA PHE A 95 -3.12 10.23 -2.25
C PHE A 95 -1.97 9.23 -2.36
N ASN A 96 -1.84 8.31 -1.41
CA ASN A 96 -0.79 7.30 -1.45
C ASN A 96 -0.94 6.40 -2.67
N VAL A 97 -2.13 5.85 -2.90
CA VAL A 97 -2.42 5.00 -4.06
C VAL A 97 -2.31 5.79 -5.37
N THR A 98 -2.74 7.05 -5.40
CA THR A 98 -2.60 7.88 -6.61
C THR A 98 -1.14 8.04 -6.99
N ILE A 99 -0.28 8.45 -6.05
CA ILE A 99 1.16 8.64 -6.32
C ILE A 99 1.81 7.32 -6.71
N LEU A 100 1.59 6.26 -5.94
CA LEU A 100 2.21 4.96 -6.20
C LEU A 100 1.72 4.35 -7.52
N SER A 101 0.43 4.46 -7.85
CA SER A 101 -0.11 3.90 -9.10
C SER A 101 0.46 4.60 -10.34
N ILE A 102 0.67 5.91 -10.31
CA ILE A 102 1.33 6.66 -11.39
C ILE A 102 2.75 6.11 -11.59
N LEU A 103 3.53 6.05 -10.50
CA LEU A 103 4.93 5.63 -10.56
C LEU A 103 5.07 4.15 -10.95
N LEU A 104 4.25 3.28 -10.38
CA LEU A 104 4.29 1.84 -10.63
C LEU A 104 3.66 1.42 -11.95
N THR A 105 2.83 2.25 -12.59
CA THR A 105 2.41 1.97 -13.96
C THR A 105 3.60 2.07 -14.92
N ILE A 106 4.57 2.96 -14.64
CA ILE A 106 5.80 3.07 -15.43
C ILE A 106 6.82 2.03 -14.97
N ILE A 107 7.21 2.08 -13.70
CA ILE A 107 8.28 1.25 -13.12
C ILE A 107 7.87 -0.23 -13.14
N GLY A 108 6.61 -0.54 -12.80
CA GLY A 108 6.10 -1.90 -12.80
C GLY A 108 6.09 -2.53 -14.19
N THR A 109 5.77 -1.76 -15.24
CA THR A 109 5.87 -2.26 -16.62
C THR A 109 7.32 -2.51 -17.04
N TRP A 110 8.26 -1.65 -16.65
CA TRP A 110 9.68 -1.92 -16.91
C TRP A 110 10.19 -3.17 -16.18
N ILE A 111 9.79 -3.37 -14.92
CA ILE A 111 10.14 -4.59 -14.16
C ILE A 111 9.49 -5.83 -14.79
N GLY A 112 8.21 -5.74 -15.15
CA GLY A 112 7.43 -6.83 -15.73
C GLY A 112 7.99 -7.29 -17.07
N THR A 113 8.23 -6.36 -17.98
CA THR A 113 8.79 -6.63 -19.33
C THR A 113 10.29 -6.90 -19.30
N GLY A 114 11.01 -6.43 -18.27
CA GLY A 114 12.47 -6.44 -18.23
C GLY A 114 13.12 -5.45 -19.18
N THR A 115 12.35 -4.52 -19.76
CA THR A 115 12.84 -3.53 -20.73
C THR A 115 12.47 -2.12 -20.30
N VAL A 116 13.40 -1.18 -20.42
CA VAL A 116 13.13 0.24 -20.24
C VAL A 116 12.81 0.82 -21.62
N ASN A 117 11.54 1.10 -21.87
CA ASN A 117 11.07 1.66 -23.14
C ASN A 117 10.13 2.86 -22.89
N LEU A 118 9.90 3.65 -23.95
CA LEU A 118 9.02 4.83 -23.90
C LEU A 118 7.54 4.51 -24.21
N GLU A 119 7.24 3.31 -24.70
CA GLU A 119 5.87 2.85 -25.02
C GLU A 119 4.96 2.87 -23.78
N VAL A 120 5.53 2.75 -22.59
CA VAL A 120 4.81 2.91 -21.31
C VAL A 120 4.12 4.27 -21.19
N PHE A 121 4.64 5.33 -21.84
CA PHE A 121 4.04 6.66 -21.82
C PHE A 121 2.90 6.78 -22.84
N GLU A 122 2.98 6.08 -23.96
CA GLU A 122 1.92 6.04 -24.97
C GLU A 122 0.69 5.30 -24.45
N THR A 123 0.92 4.20 -23.74
CA THR A 123 -0.15 3.38 -23.14
C THR A 123 -0.53 3.82 -21.73
N PHE A 124 0.13 4.86 -21.17
CA PHE A 124 -0.03 5.26 -19.78
C PHE A 124 -1.48 5.57 -19.42
N PHE A 125 -2.13 6.46 -20.18
CA PHE A 125 -3.50 6.91 -19.89
C PHE A 125 -4.55 5.80 -20.09
N TYR A 126 -4.21 4.74 -20.81
CA TYR A 126 -5.05 3.56 -20.93
C TYR A 126 -4.86 2.60 -19.74
N ASN A 127 -3.61 2.36 -19.33
CA ASN A 127 -3.29 1.38 -18.29
C ASN A 127 -3.46 1.94 -16.87
N TRP A 128 -3.06 3.19 -16.63
CA TRP A 128 -3.02 3.79 -15.31
C TRP A 128 -4.40 3.84 -14.63
N PRO A 129 -5.50 4.28 -15.26
CA PRO A 129 -6.80 4.35 -14.58
C PRO A 129 -7.29 2.99 -14.07
N ARG A 130 -7.10 1.92 -14.86
CA ARG A 130 -7.43 0.55 -14.47
C ARG A 130 -6.57 0.11 -13.28
N ASN A 131 -5.25 0.31 -13.37
CA ASN A 131 -4.31 -0.10 -12.32
C ASN A 131 -4.57 0.65 -11.01
N PHE A 132 -4.81 1.96 -11.09
CA PHE A 132 -5.22 2.81 -9.98
C PHE A 132 -6.51 2.29 -9.35
N PHE A 133 -7.54 2.00 -10.14
CA PHE A 133 -8.83 1.56 -9.62
C PHE A 133 -8.70 0.23 -8.85
N ILE A 134 -8.01 -0.75 -9.42
CA ILE A 134 -7.74 -2.03 -8.75
C ILE A 134 -6.98 -1.78 -7.44
N ALA A 135 -5.88 -1.03 -7.50
CA ALA A 135 -5.05 -0.75 -6.33
C ALA A 135 -5.84 -0.02 -5.23
N PHE A 136 -6.65 0.97 -5.61
CA PHE A 136 -7.42 1.79 -4.68
C PHE A 136 -8.40 0.96 -3.87
N TRP A 137 -9.18 0.09 -4.52
CA TRP A 137 -10.17 -0.72 -3.81
C TRP A 137 -9.54 -1.82 -2.97
N ILE A 138 -8.46 -2.44 -3.44
CA ILE A 138 -7.71 -3.42 -2.64
C ILE A 138 -7.10 -2.75 -1.41
N GLU A 139 -6.48 -1.58 -1.57
CA GLU A 139 -5.87 -0.85 -0.47
C GLU A 139 -6.92 -0.42 0.56
N LEU A 140 -8.03 0.15 0.09
CA LEU A 140 -9.11 0.70 0.91
C LEU A 140 -9.87 -0.38 1.69
N LEU A 141 -10.22 -1.49 1.02
CA LEU A 141 -11.12 -2.51 1.57
C LEU A 141 -10.38 -3.67 2.24
N ILE A 142 -9.13 -3.92 1.87
CA ILE A 142 -8.41 -5.14 2.28
C ILE A 142 -7.13 -4.79 3.02
N ALA A 143 -6.14 -4.18 2.35
CA ALA A 143 -4.80 -4.03 2.92
C ALA A 143 -4.79 -3.14 4.17
N GLN A 144 -5.41 -1.96 4.09
CA GLN A 144 -5.44 -1.00 5.20
C GLN A 144 -6.28 -1.50 6.38
N PRO A 145 -7.52 -2.03 6.20
CA PRO A 145 -8.27 -2.61 7.30
C PRO A 145 -7.54 -3.73 8.03
N ILE A 146 -6.89 -4.66 7.29
CA ILE A 146 -6.15 -5.77 7.90
C ILE A 146 -4.94 -5.26 8.70
N ALA A 147 -4.16 -4.31 8.15
CA ALA A 147 -3.03 -3.74 8.86
C ALA A 147 -3.46 -3.01 10.14
N ARG A 148 -4.58 -2.28 10.09
CA ARG A 148 -5.14 -1.58 11.27
C ARG A 148 -5.67 -2.53 12.32
N PHE A 149 -6.30 -3.63 11.89
CA PHE A 149 -6.75 -4.68 12.79
C PHE A 149 -5.56 -5.36 13.50
N ALA A 150 -4.47 -5.59 12.77
CA ALA A 150 -3.23 -6.12 13.36
C ALA A 150 -2.67 -5.17 14.44
N MET A 151 -2.64 -3.86 14.20
CA MET A 151 -2.20 -2.87 15.20
C MET A 151 -3.10 -2.90 16.44
N LYS A 152 -4.43 -2.86 16.25
CA LYS A 152 -5.40 -2.91 17.35
C LYS A 152 -5.21 -4.16 18.20
N THR A 153 -5.00 -5.31 17.56
CA THR A 153 -4.77 -6.59 18.24
C THR A 153 -3.46 -6.60 19.02
N LEU A 154 -2.39 -6.03 18.44
CA LEU A 154 -1.10 -5.93 19.09
C LEU A 154 -1.18 -5.06 20.35
N HIS A 155 -1.84 -3.91 20.28
CA HIS A 155 -1.98 -3.01 21.44
C HIS A 155 -2.89 -3.57 22.52
N ALA A 156 -3.98 -4.25 22.15
CA ALA A 156 -4.84 -4.93 23.13
C ALA A 156 -4.08 -6.00 23.92
N LYS A 157 -3.22 -6.79 23.25
CA LYS A 157 -2.38 -7.80 23.90
C LYS A 157 -1.35 -7.17 24.85
N LYS A 158 -0.74 -6.05 24.46
CA LYS A 158 0.19 -5.30 25.32
C LYS A 158 -0.51 -4.83 26.59
N ALA A 159 -1.67 -4.18 26.46
CA ALA A 159 -2.47 -3.71 27.59
C ALA A 159 -2.85 -4.85 28.55
N SER A 160 -3.30 -6.01 28.03
CA SER A 160 -3.59 -7.17 28.88
C SER A 160 -2.36 -7.71 29.61
N SER A 161 -1.21 -7.74 28.93
CA SER A 161 0.03 -8.26 29.51
C SER A 161 0.61 -7.34 30.60
N GLU A 162 0.46 -6.02 30.43
CA GLU A 162 0.85 -5.03 31.42
C GLU A 162 -0.05 -5.15 32.64
N GLN A 163 -1.38 -5.24 32.45
CA GLN A 163 -2.32 -5.42 33.55
C GLN A 163 -2.03 -6.70 34.36
N SER A 164 -1.72 -7.83 33.71
CA SER A 164 -1.33 -9.06 34.41
C SER A 164 -0.01 -8.94 35.19
N ARG A 165 0.91 -8.05 34.79
CA ARG A 165 2.16 -7.81 35.54
C ARG A 165 1.96 -6.93 36.77
N TYR A 166 0.92 -6.11 36.83
CA TYR A 166 0.60 -5.30 38.01
C TYR A 166 -0.22 -6.05 39.06
N ILE A 167 -0.85 -7.17 38.68
CA ILE A 167 -1.71 -7.99 39.56
C ILE A 167 -0.93 -9.14 40.21
N ASN A 168 0.26 -9.51 39.70
CA ASN A 168 1.17 -10.52 40.27
C ASN A 168 2.39 -9.85 40.90
#